data_AF-A0A7W1D6N8-F1
#
_entry.id   AF-A0A7W1D6N8-F1
#
_cell.length_a   1.000
_cell.length_b   1.000
_cell.length_c   1.000
_cell.angle_alpha   90.00
_cell.angle_beta   90.00
_cell.angle_gamma   90.00
#
_symmetry.space_group_name_H-M   'P 1'
#
loop_
_entity.id
_entity.type
_entity.pdbx_description
1 polymer ?
#
loop_
_entity_poly.entity_id
_entity_poly.type
_entity_poly.pdbx_seq_one_letter_code
_entity_poly.pdbx_strand_id
1 'polypeptide(L)'
;MPYVKVGEENSVSIDLYYEDHGSGSSVVLIHGWPLSGRSWEKQVQALVEFASPKGTLDCIATCYYTDFRDDLAKIDVPTLVIYGDSDAIVPFEFSGRRSHEMIADSSLVVIEGAPHGFNTTHAKRFNRALVDFLG
;
A
#
# COMPACT_ATOMS: atom_id res chain seq x y z
N MET A 1 2.45 21.96 24.34
CA MET A 1 1.00 22.15 24.08
C MET A 1 0.90 23.16 22.95
N PRO A 2 0.46 22.79 21.73
CA PRO A 2 0.62 23.66 20.57
C PRO A 2 -0.45 24.76 20.60
N TYR A 3 -0.01 25.99 20.86
CA TYR A 3 -0.81 27.19 20.72
C TYR A 3 -0.10 28.12 19.76
N VAL A 4 -0.87 28.83 18.93
CA VAL A 4 -0.36 29.91 18.08
C VAL A 4 -0.97 31.23 18.54
N LYS A 5 -0.12 32.21 18.85
CA LYS A 5 -0.57 33.58 19.16
C LYS A 5 -1.05 34.24 17.88
N VAL A 6 -2.33 34.61 17.82
CA VAL A 6 -2.95 35.24 16.64
C VAL A 6 -3.24 36.72 16.83
N GLY A 7 -3.14 37.23 18.06
CA GLY A 7 -3.36 38.64 18.33
C GLY A 7 -3.36 38.99 19.81
N GLU A 8 -3.80 40.19 20.09
CA GLU A 8 -4.00 40.72 21.43
C GLU A 8 -5.21 41.64 21.41
N GLU A 9 -6.11 41.45 22.38
CA GLU A 9 -7.30 42.28 22.55
C GLU A 9 -7.49 42.59 24.03
N ASN A 10 -7.76 43.86 24.36
CA ASN A 10 -7.90 44.33 25.75
C ASN A 10 -6.71 43.97 26.66
N SER A 11 -5.48 43.99 26.13
CA SER A 11 -4.24 43.59 26.81
C SER A 11 -4.17 42.10 27.18
N VAL A 12 -4.99 41.25 26.55
CA VAL A 12 -4.99 39.79 26.72
C VAL A 12 -4.57 39.14 25.40
N SER A 13 -3.63 38.19 25.47
CA SER A 13 -3.20 37.39 24.32
C SER A 13 -4.34 36.51 23.81
N ILE A 14 -4.51 36.46 22.49
CA ILE A 14 -5.42 35.52 21.83
C ILE A 14 -4.56 34.38 21.29
N ASP A 15 -4.69 33.22 21.91
CA ASP A 15 -3.94 32.01 21.58
C ASP A 15 -4.89 30.93 21.07
N LEU A 16 -4.63 30.39 19.88
CA LEU A 16 -5.41 29.29 19.30
C LEU A 16 -4.70 27.96 19.53
N TYR A 17 -5.41 27.02 20.15
CA TYR A 17 -4.97 25.63 20.22
C TYR A 17 -5.09 24.98 18.85
N TYR A 18 -4.11 24.14 18.50
CA TYR A 18 -4.19 23.31 17.31
C TYR A 18 -3.54 21.94 17.54
N GLU A 19 -3.93 20.98 16.69
CA GLU A 19 -3.27 19.69 16.54
C GLU A 19 -2.87 19.53 15.08
N ASP A 20 -1.67 18.97 14.85
CA ASP A 20 -1.13 18.72 13.52
C ASP A 20 -0.88 17.23 13.36
N HIS A 21 -1.39 16.67 12.27
CA HIS A 21 -1.40 15.23 11.99
C HIS A 21 -1.05 14.98 10.52
N GLY A 22 -0.13 14.07 10.25
CA GLY A 22 0.27 13.68 8.90
C GLY A 22 1.33 14.59 8.25
N SER A 23 1.42 14.56 6.92
CA SER A 23 2.35 15.38 6.13
C SER A 23 1.80 15.62 4.72
N GLY A 24 2.19 16.74 4.07
CA GLY A 24 1.74 17.09 2.72
C GLY A 24 0.96 18.40 2.69
N SER A 25 0.06 18.55 1.71
CA SER A 25 -0.80 19.73 1.60
C SER A 25 -1.73 19.83 2.80
N SER A 26 -1.70 20.96 3.50
CA SER A 26 -2.47 21.17 4.72
C SER A 26 -3.98 21.26 4.45
N VAL A 27 -4.77 20.56 5.26
CA VAL A 27 -6.22 20.74 5.36
C VAL A 27 -6.54 21.24 6.76
N VAL A 28 -7.22 22.38 6.87
CA VAL A 28 -7.56 22.99 8.16
C VAL A 28 -9.00 22.66 8.51
N LEU A 29 -9.21 22.05 9.68
CA LEU A 29 -10.54 21.70 10.20
C LEU A 29 -10.91 22.64 11.35
N ILE A 30 -11.96 23.43 11.16
CA ILE A 30 -12.47 24.39 12.15
C ILE A 30 -13.94 24.05 12.41
N HIS A 31 -14.38 24.16 13.66
CA HIS A 31 -15.79 24.01 14.03
C HIS A 31 -16.26 25.26 14.80
N GLY A 32 -17.57 25.52 14.78
CA GLY A 32 -18.20 26.53 15.62
C GLY A 32 -18.55 25.98 17.01
N TRP A 33 -19.00 26.87 17.90
CA TRP A 33 -19.65 26.48 19.15
C TRP A 33 -20.98 25.74 18.84
N PRO A 34 -21.35 24.66 19.55
CA PRO A 34 -20.77 24.12 20.80
C PRO A 34 -19.79 22.95 20.63
N LEU A 35 -19.20 22.76 19.45
CA LEU A 35 -18.35 21.60 19.15
C LEU A 35 -16.91 21.77 19.68
N SER A 36 -16.12 20.70 19.61
CA SER A 36 -14.68 20.67 19.91
C SER A 36 -13.90 19.95 18.79
N GLY A 37 -12.57 20.01 18.81
CA GLY A 37 -11.72 19.35 17.79
C GLY A 37 -12.03 17.86 17.62
N ARG A 38 -12.53 17.20 18.68
CA ARG A 38 -12.97 15.80 18.67
C ARG A 38 -14.12 15.51 17.69
N SER A 39 -14.87 16.53 17.26
CA SER A 39 -15.90 16.36 16.22
C SER A 39 -15.33 15.87 14.89
N TRP A 40 -14.02 16.01 14.70
CA TRP A 40 -13.29 15.55 13.52
C TRP A 40 -12.52 14.25 13.73
N GLU A 41 -12.63 13.58 14.88
CA GLU A 41 -11.77 12.43 15.23
C GLU A 41 -11.76 11.33 14.15
N LYS A 42 -12.92 11.04 13.54
CA LYS A 42 -13.03 10.05 12.45
C LYS A 42 -12.47 10.54 11.12
N GLN A 43 -12.63 11.83 10.83
CA GLN A 43 -12.17 12.46 9.60
C GLN A 43 -10.67 12.65 9.62
N VAL A 44 -10.08 13.01 10.76
CA VAL A 44 -8.63 13.10 10.96
C VAL A 44 -7.99 11.75 10.70
N GLN A 45 -8.51 10.67 11.29
CA GLN A 45 -8.00 9.31 11.02
C GLN A 45 -8.07 8.99 9.53
N ALA A 46 -9.23 9.16 8.89
CA ALA A 46 -9.36 8.88 7.46
C ALA A 46 -8.40 9.72 6.58
N LEU A 47 -8.23 11.02 6.88
CA LEU A 47 -7.36 11.92 6.14
C LEU A 47 -5.87 11.58 6.31
N VAL A 48 -5.49 11.07 7.49
CA VAL A 48 -4.12 10.65 7.81
C VAL A 48 -3.82 9.23 7.28
N GLU A 49 -4.82 8.36 7.21
CA GLU A 49 -4.70 6.96 6.79
C GLU A 49 -4.54 6.76 5.27
N PHE A 50 -4.79 7.77 4.43
CA PHE A 50 -4.51 7.67 3.00
C PHE A 50 -2.99 7.56 2.77
N ALA A 51 -2.57 6.46 2.13
CA ALA A 51 -1.18 6.22 1.77
C ALA A 51 -0.53 7.46 1.13
N SER A 52 0.74 7.74 1.48
CA SER A 52 1.48 8.89 0.96
C SER A 52 1.30 9.02 -0.56
N PRO A 53 0.82 10.16 -1.09
CA PRO A 53 0.66 10.34 -2.54
C PRO A 53 1.99 10.17 -3.28
N LYS A 54 3.08 10.66 -2.68
CA LYS A 54 4.43 10.43 -3.20
C LYS A 54 4.81 8.95 -3.13
N GLY A 55 4.57 8.28 -2.00
CA GLY A 55 4.84 6.85 -1.87
C GLY A 55 4.07 6.01 -2.90
N THR A 56 2.81 6.36 -3.14
CA THR A 56 1.96 5.68 -4.14
C THR A 56 2.52 5.86 -5.56
N LEU A 57 2.95 7.08 -5.91
CA LEU A 57 3.56 7.38 -7.20
C LEU A 57 4.93 6.72 -7.38
N ASP A 58 5.79 6.80 -6.36
CA ASP A 58 7.14 6.23 -6.38
C ASP A 58 7.08 4.70 -6.49
N CYS A 59 6.09 4.05 -5.86
CA CYS A 59 5.83 2.63 -6.03
C CYS A 59 5.49 2.26 -7.47
N ILE A 60 4.70 3.07 -8.19
CA ILE A 60 4.41 2.81 -9.62
C ILE A 60 5.72 2.80 -10.41
N ALA A 61 6.54 3.83 -10.27
CA ALA A 61 7.82 3.90 -10.97
C ALA A 61 8.72 2.70 -10.62
N THR A 62 8.82 2.38 -9.34
CA THR A 62 9.68 1.28 -8.88
C THR A 62 9.18 -0.08 -9.38
N CYS A 63 7.87 -0.34 -9.36
CA CYS A 63 7.26 -1.57 -9.86
C CYS A 63 7.53 -1.80 -11.36
N TYR A 64 7.59 -0.75 -12.17
CA TYR A 64 7.78 -0.88 -13.62
C TYR A 64 9.23 -0.79 -14.08
N TYR A 65 10.08 -0.03 -13.38
CA TYR A 65 11.45 0.26 -13.84
C TYR A 65 12.54 -0.50 -13.11
N THR A 66 12.25 -1.16 -12.00
CA THR A 66 13.26 -1.99 -11.33
C THR A 66 13.44 -3.28 -12.09
N ASP A 67 14.68 -3.54 -12.50
CA ASP A 67 15.04 -4.74 -13.24
C ASP A 67 15.64 -5.79 -12.31
N PHE A 68 14.87 -6.84 -12.04
CA PHE A 68 15.28 -7.93 -11.16
C PHE A 68 15.95 -9.11 -11.89
N ARG A 69 16.19 -9.04 -13.21
CA ARG A 69 16.69 -10.20 -13.98
C ARG A 69 17.98 -10.81 -13.43
N ASP A 70 18.95 -9.96 -13.08
CA ASP A 70 20.22 -10.41 -12.50
C ASP A 70 20.03 -10.97 -11.08
N ASP A 71 19.00 -10.53 -10.36
CA ASP A 71 18.70 -10.98 -9.00
C ASP A 71 17.96 -12.32 -8.98
N LEU A 72 17.03 -12.54 -9.92
CA LEU A 72 16.33 -13.82 -10.07
C LEU A 72 17.30 -14.96 -10.33
N ALA A 73 18.36 -14.71 -11.11
CA ALA A 73 19.41 -15.69 -11.39
C ALA A 73 20.26 -16.08 -10.15
N LYS A 74 20.20 -15.29 -9.08
CA LYS A 74 20.92 -15.54 -7.82
C LYS A 74 20.10 -16.38 -6.83
N ILE A 75 18.82 -16.64 -7.10
CA ILE A 75 17.97 -17.43 -6.22
C ILE A 75 18.38 -18.90 -6.32
N ASP A 76 18.91 -19.45 -5.22
CA ASP A 76 19.48 -20.79 -5.12
C ASP A 76 18.71 -21.71 -4.15
N VAL A 77 17.51 -21.31 -3.75
CA VAL A 77 16.59 -22.07 -2.89
C VAL A 77 15.32 -22.46 -3.65
N PRO A 78 14.65 -23.58 -3.24
CA PRO A 78 13.37 -23.95 -3.81
C PRO A 78 12.39 -22.78 -3.79
N THR A 79 11.77 -22.49 -4.93
CA THR A 79 10.89 -21.34 -5.10
C THR A 79 9.55 -21.77 -5.71
N LEU A 80 8.45 -21.23 -5.19
CA LEU A 80 7.13 -21.40 -5.80
C LEU A 80 6.69 -20.10 -6.47
N VAL A 81 6.31 -20.19 -7.74
CA VAL A 81 5.60 -19.15 -8.48
C VAL A 81 4.13 -19.55 -8.59
N ILE A 82 3.22 -18.78 -8.00
CA ILE A 82 1.77 -18.95 -8.15
C ILE A 82 1.25 -17.78 -8.97
N TYR A 83 0.41 -18.04 -9.98
CA TYR A 83 -0.11 -17.00 -10.85
C TYR A 83 -1.55 -17.27 -11.30
N GLY A 84 -2.33 -16.22 -11.61
CA GLY A 84 -3.61 -16.33 -12.29
C GLY A 84 -3.47 -16.04 -13.78
N ASP A 85 -4.01 -16.90 -14.65
CA ASP A 85 -3.88 -16.72 -16.11
C ASP A 85 -4.75 -15.58 -16.68
N SER A 86 -5.62 -15.00 -15.85
CA SER A 86 -6.54 -13.92 -16.21
C SER A 86 -6.18 -12.62 -15.47
N ASP A 87 -4.92 -12.47 -15.05
CA ASP A 87 -4.39 -11.26 -14.44
C ASP A 87 -4.22 -10.14 -15.49
N ALA A 88 -5.12 -9.16 -15.44
CA ALA A 88 -5.10 -8.00 -16.33
C ALA A 88 -4.15 -6.87 -15.91
N ILE A 89 -3.58 -6.93 -14.70
CA ILE A 89 -2.68 -5.88 -14.18
C ILE A 89 -1.22 -6.25 -14.45
N VAL A 90 -0.87 -7.51 -14.18
CA VAL A 90 0.46 -8.05 -14.45
C VAL A 90 0.27 -9.36 -15.21
N PRO A 91 0.31 -9.37 -16.56
CA PRO A 91 0.02 -10.58 -17.32
C PRO A 91 1.04 -11.70 -17.06
N PHE A 92 0.55 -12.93 -16.95
CA PHE A 92 1.33 -14.12 -16.63
C PHE A 92 2.54 -14.31 -17.56
N GLU A 93 2.34 -14.09 -18.86
CA GLU A 93 3.32 -14.30 -19.93
C GLU A 93 4.57 -13.43 -19.79
N PHE A 94 4.44 -12.27 -19.16
CA PHE A 94 5.50 -11.27 -19.04
C PHE A 94 6.10 -11.18 -17.64
N SER A 95 5.48 -11.85 -16.65
CA SER A 95 5.92 -11.86 -15.26
C SER A 95 6.11 -13.30 -14.77
N GLY A 96 5.08 -13.93 -14.20
CA GLY A 96 5.18 -15.24 -13.55
C GLY A 96 5.90 -16.31 -14.39
N ARG A 97 5.59 -16.41 -15.69
CA ARG A 97 6.27 -17.36 -16.59
C ARG A 97 7.77 -17.08 -16.69
N ARG A 98 8.16 -15.82 -16.88
CA ARG A 98 9.57 -15.43 -17.00
C ARG A 98 10.32 -15.63 -15.69
N SER A 99 9.69 -15.34 -14.55
CA SER A 99 10.28 -15.61 -13.24
C SER A 99 10.56 -17.10 -13.07
N HIS A 100 9.61 -17.96 -13.43
CA HIS A 100 9.81 -19.41 -13.41
C HIS A 100 10.94 -19.88 -14.35
N GLU A 101 11.03 -19.31 -15.56
CA GLU A 101 12.10 -19.63 -16.51
C GLU A 101 13.50 -19.16 -16.04
N MET A 102 13.57 -18.11 -15.22
CA MET A 102 14.83 -17.51 -14.73
C MET A 102 15.33 -18.12 -13.42
N ILE A 103 14.44 -18.66 -12.59
CA ILE A 103 14.79 -19.26 -11.30
C ILE A 103 14.98 -20.76 -11.47
N ALA A 104 16.21 -21.24 -11.28
CA ALA A 104 16.64 -22.60 -11.59
C ALA A 104 15.83 -23.70 -10.88
N ASP A 105 15.53 -23.51 -9.59
CA ASP A 105 14.74 -24.45 -8.78
C ASP A 105 13.38 -23.86 -8.43
N SER A 106 12.58 -23.59 -9.47
CA SER A 106 11.23 -23.08 -9.29
C SER A 106 10.15 -24.06 -9.73
N SER A 107 9.08 -24.12 -8.94
CA SER A 107 7.81 -24.75 -9.29
C SER A 107 6.81 -23.68 -9.71
N LEU A 108 5.94 -24.00 -10.67
CA LEU A 108 4.92 -23.09 -11.18
C LEU A 108 3.53 -23.68 -11.01
N VAL A 109 2.62 -22.90 -10.42
CA VAL A 109 1.19 -23.19 -10.36
C VAL A 109 0.40 -22.06 -11.00
N VAL A 110 -0.34 -22.38 -12.07
CA VAL A 110 -1.24 -21.45 -12.74
C VAL A 110 -2.67 -21.74 -12.32
N ILE A 111 -3.37 -20.73 -11.82
CA ILE A 111 -4.77 -20.81 -11.41
C ILE A 111 -5.64 -20.31 -12.58
N GLU A 112 -6.27 -21.27 -13.25
CA GLU A 112 -7.14 -21.01 -14.39
C GLU A 112 -8.30 -20.07 -14.04
N GLY A 113 -8.50 -19.05 -14.90
CA GLY A 113 -9.52 -18.02 -14.79
C GLY A 113 -9.25 -16.94 -13.73
N ALA A 114 -8.11 -16.97 -13.05
CA ALA A 114 -7.92 -16.18 -11.85
C ALA A 114 -7.35 -14.77 -12.15
N PRO A 115 -7.94 -13.69 -11.57
CA PRO A 115 -7.49 -12.31 -11.76
C PRO A 115 -6.31 -11.97 -10.84
N HIS A 116 -5.75 -10.75 -10.92
CA HIS A 116 -4.63 -10.30 -10.07
C HIS A 116 -4.80 -10.62 -8.57
N GLY A 117 -6.01 -10.37 -8.01
CA GLY A 117 -6.36 -10.70 -6.63
C GLY A 117 -6.77 -12.17 -6.42
N PHE A 118 -6.09 -13.13 -7.04
CA PHE A 118 -6.45 -14.55 -7.01
C PHE A 118 -6.28 -15.20 -5.63
N ASN A 119 -5.42 -14.66 -4.76
CA ASN A 119 -5.31 -15.08 -3.37
C ASN A 119 -6.64 -14.88 -2.59
N THR A 120 -7.45 -13.89 -2.97
CA THR A 120 -8.76 -13.64 -2.37
C THR A 120 -9.87 -14.37 -3.13
N THR A 121 -9.93 -14.19 -4.45
CA THR A 121 -11.03 -14.72 -5.28
C THR A 121 -10.96 -16.24 -5.46
N HIS A 122 -9.76 -16.82 -5.43
CA HIS A 122 -9.47 -18.25 -5.62
C HIS A 122 -8.71 -18.84 -4.43
N ALA A 123 -8.98 -18.33 -3.22
CA ALA A 123 -8.26 -18.63 -1.99
C ALA A 123 -8.01 -20.13 -1.75
N LYS A 124 -8.99 -21.00 -2.02
CA LYS A 124 -8.83 -22.46 -1.84
C LYS A 124 -7.70 -23.04 -2.71
N ARG A 125 -7.62 -22.63 -3.97
CA ARG A 125 -6.60 -23.11 -4.92
C ARG A 125 -5.24 -22.51 -4.57
N PHE A 126 -5.20 -21.21 -4.27
CA PHE A 126 -4.01 -20.53 -3.79
C PHE A 126 -3.43 -21.18 -2.52
N ASN A 127 -4.27 -21.37 -1.49
CA ASN A 127 -3.86 -21.96 -0.22
C ASN A 127 -3.37 -23.40 -0.39
N ARG A 128 -4.02 -24.20 -1.26
CA ARG A 128 -3.59 -25.56 -1.56
C ARG A 128 -2.18 -25.57 -2.15
N ALA A 129 -1.94 -24.77 -3.20
CA ALA A 129 -0.62 -24.66 -3.83
C ALA A 129 0.47 -24.23 -2.85
N LEU A 130 0.15 -23.27 -1.97
CA LEU A 130 1.08 -22.80 -0.94
C LEU A 130 1.40 -23.89 0.09
N VAL A 131 0.38 -24.58 0.62
CA VAL A 131 0.57 -25.63 1.63
C VAL A 131 1.33 -26.82 1.04
N ASP A 132 0.98 -27.26 -0.17
CA ASP A 132 1.63 -28.40 -0.82
C ASP A 132 3.13 -28.16 -1.06
N PHE A 133 3.53 -26.90 -1.28
CA PHE A 133 4.94 -26.52 -1.43
C PHE A 133 5.71 -26.47 -0.10
N LEU A 134 5.04 -26.06 0.99
CA LEU A 134 5.66 -25.92 2.31
C LEU A 134 5.85 -27.26 3.04
N GLY A 135 5.06 -28.28 2.70
CA GLY A 135 5.07 -29.59 3.35
C GLY A 135 4.06 -29.72 4.47
#